data_AF-A0A849NE72-F1
#
_entry.id   AF-A0A849NE72-F1
#
_cell.length_a   1.000
_cell.length_b   1.000
_cell.length_c   1.000
_cell.angle_alpha   90.00
_cell.angle_beta   90.00
_cell.angle_gamma   90.00
#
_symmetry.space_group_name_H-M   'P 1'
#
loop_
_entity.id
_entity.type
_entity.pdbx_description
1 polymer ?
#
loop_
_entity_poly.entity_id
_entity_poly.type
_entity_poly.pdbx_seq_one_letter_code
_entity_poly.pdbx_strand_id
1 'polypeptide(L)'
;MKKLSIVFIVLSIVLLISSCSSPNNPGESLLVIESLQNEIKITNNSQETIYLFVVDQEAAALINWAPFFDEPLVYSGESIFFSYEEIYNGEGRPAAKGDVIIIYFWDGSDTDIERPIIHNKTITL
;
A
#
# COMPACT_ATOMS: atom_id res chain seq x y z
N MET A 1 31.99 45.74 -9.14
CA MET A 1 31.08 44.78 -9.80
C MET A 1 31.15 43.38 -9.15
N LYS A 2 30.80 43.25 -7.86
CA LYS A 2 30.81 41.96 -7.14
C LYS A 2 29.48 41.60 -6.46
N LYS A 3 28.56 42.56 -6.34
CA LYS A 3 27.25 42.38 -5.69
C LYS A 3 26.17 41.78 -6.61
N LEU A 4 26.38 41.80 -7.93
CA LEU A 4 25.42 41.25 -8.90
C LEU A 4 25.43 39.72 -8.94
N SER A 5 26.57 39.08 -8.66
CA SER A 5 26.70 37.61 -8.72
C SER A 5 25.98 36.88 -7.59
N ILE A 6 25.84 37.51 -6.41
CA ILE A 6 25.23 36.85 -5.24
C ILE A 6 23.71 36.74 -5.41
N VAL A 7 23.08 37.76 -5.98
CA VAL A 7 21.62 37.76 -6.23
C VAL A 7 21.23 36.65 -7.21
N PHE A 8 22.07 36.41 -8.23
CA PHE A 8 21.82 35.35 -9.21
C PHE A 8 21.92 33.95 -8.61
N ILE A 9 22.87 33.73 -7.69
CA ILE A 9 23.04 32.43 -7.01
C ILE A 9 21.85 32.14 -6.08
N VAL A 10 21.40 33.14 -5.32
CA VAL A 10 20.24 32.98 -4.42
C VAL A 10 18.96 32.72 -5.21
N LEU A 11 18.77 33.42 -6.34
CA LEU A 11 17.60 33.21 -7.21
C LEU A 11 17.58 31.81 -7.84
N SER A 12 18.74 31.29 -8.26
CA SER A 12 18.85 29.93 -8.81
C SER A 12 18.58 28.85 -7.76
N ILE A 13 18.96 29.08 -6.50
CA ILE A 13 18.64 28.14 -5.41
C ILE A 13 17.12 28.11 -5.15
N VAL A 14 16.46 29.27 -5.11
CA VAL A 14 15.00 29.36 -4.84
C VAL A 14 14.16 28.70 -5.95
N LEU A 15 14.61 28.73 -7.20
CA LEU A 15 13.94 28.03 -8.31
C LEU A 15 14.10 26.50 -8.23
N LEU A 16 15.22 26.00 -7.69
CA LEU A 16 15.47 24.56 -7.55
C LEU A 16 14.66 23.91 -6.41
N ILE A 17 14.36 24.64 -5.33
CA ILE A 17 13.51 24.13 -4.23
C ILE A 17 12.01 24.14 -4.56
N SER A 18 11.59 24.84 -5.61
CA SER A 18 10.17 24.89 -6.03
C SER A 18 9.74 23.70 -6.91
N SER A 19 10.63 22.74 -7.18
CA SER A 19 10.31 21.51 -7.94
C SER A 19 10.04 20.29 -7.06
N CYS A 20 9.74 20.49 -5.77
CA CYS A 20 9.23 19.44 -4.89
C CYS A 20 7.70 19.55 -4.74
N SER A 21 6.99 19.76 -5.85
CA SER A 21 5.60 19.33 -5.92
C SER A 21 5.63 17.87 -6.37
N SER A 22 5.47 16.95 -5.42
CA SER A 22 5.24 15.54 -5.78
C SER A 22 3.98 15.54 -6.65
N PRO A 23 4.10 15.29 -7.96
CA PRO A 23 2.94 15.17 -8.80
C PRO A 23 2.32 13.83 -8.43
N ASN A 24 1.02 13.83 -8.09
CA ASN A 24 0.19 12.63 -8.10
C ASN A 24 0.63 11.75 -9.27
N ASN A 25 1.37 10.70 -8.95
CA ASN A 25 2.05 9.87 -9.91
C ASN A 25 1.01 8.81 -10.28
N PRO A 26 0.42 8.82 -11.49
CA PRO A 26 -0.63 7.87 -11.85
C PRO A 26 -0.13 6.42 -11.96
N GLY A 27 1.14 6.16 -11.61
CA GLY A 27 1.74 4.84 -11.46
C GLY A 27 2.23 4.52 -10.04
N GLU A 28 1.94 5.37 -9.04
CA GLU A 28 2.21 5.01 -7.65
C GLU A 28 1.23 3.92 -7.21
N SER A 29 1.80 2.78 -6.81
CA SER A 29 1.04 1.68 -6.21
C SER A 29 0.29 2.21 -4.98
N LEU A 30 -1.04 2.14 -4.99
CA LEU A 30 -1.92 2.59 -3.89
C LEU A 30 -1.43 2.06 -2.52
N LEU A 31 -0.87 0.85 -2.54
CA LEU A 31 -0.24 0.23 -1.38
C LEU A 31 1.27 0.04 -1.58
N VAL A 32 2.04 0.47 -0.58
CA VAL A 32 3.45 0.09 -0.40
C VAL A 32 3.51 -1.03 0.63
N ILE A 33 4.20 -2.12 0.30
CA ILE A 33 4.29 -3.30 1.15
C ILE A 33 5.76 -3.58 1.44
N GLU A 34 6.10 -3.67 2.71
CA GLU A 34 7.44 -3.96 3.19
C GLU A 34 7.40 -5.26 4.00
N SER A 35 8.24 -6.24 3.62
CA SER A 35 8.39 -7.47 4.39
C SER A 35 9.44 -7.28 5.48
N LEU A 36 9.02 -7.41 6.74
CA LEU A 36 9.89 -7.36 7.92
C LEU A 36 10.19 -8.78 8.40
N GLN A 37 10.81 -8.95 9.57
CA GLN A 37 11.31 -10.27 9.98
C GLN A 37 10.20 -11.31 10.16
N ASN A 38 9.11 -10.95 10.85
CA ASN A 38 7.97 -11.82 11.18
C ASN A 38 6.60 -11.19 10.86
N GLU A 39 6.60 -10.08 10.13
CA GLU A 39 5.40 -9.32 9.83
C GLU A 39 5.55 -8.64 8.47
N ILE A 40 4.42 -8.20 7.91
CA ILE A 40 4.40 -7.28 6.78
C ILE A 40 3.86 -5.93 7.25
N LYS A 41 4.44 -4.86 6.73
CA LYS A 41 3.91 -3.52 6.88
C LYS A 41 3.26 -3.11 5.56
N ILE A 42 1.98 -2.75 5.61
CA ILE A 42 1.22 -2.26 4.47
C ILE A 42 0.92 -0.78 4.72
N THR A 43 1.39 0.08 3.82
CA THR A 43 1.20 1.54 3.89
C THR A 43 0.26 1.98 2.78
N ASN A 44 -0.75 2.76 3.15
CA ASN A 44 -1.69 3.34 2.21
C ASN A 44 -1.17 4.69 1.69
N ASN A 45 -0.79 4.73 0.41
CA ASN A 45 -0.37 5.96 -0.29
C ASN A 45 -1.53 6.61 -1.07
N SER A 46 -2.75 6.05 -1.01
CA SER A 46 -3.96 6.67 -1.54
C SER A 46 -4.42 7.84 -0.66
N GLN A 47 -5.27 8.70 -1.22
CA GLN A 47 -6.04 9.71 -0.48
C GLN A 47 -7.30 9.12 0.18
N GLU A 48 -7.69 7.91 -0.21
CA GLU A 48 -8.89 7.23 0.27
C GLU A 48 -8.55 6.13 1.29
N THR A 49 -9.55 5.70 2.05
CA THR A 49 -9.41 4.54 2.94
C THR A 49 -9.38 3.27 2.12
N ILE A 50 -8.42 2.38 2.38
CA ILE A 50 -8.29 1.11 1.68
C ILE A 50 -8.65 -0.02 2.64
N TYR A 51 -9.54 -0.92 2.19
CA TYR A 51 -9.83 -2.18 2.86
C TYR A 51 -8.93 -3.28 2.29
N LEU A 52 -8.56 -4.23 3.13
CA LEU A 52 -7.54 -5.23 2.84
C LEU A 52 -8.02 -6.63 3.27
N PHE A 53 -7.64 -7.64 2.50
CA PHE A 53 -7.69 -9.03 2.93
C PHE A 53 -6.39 -9.72 2.55
N VAL A 54 -5.70 -10.31 3.54
CA VAL A 54 -4.36 -10.89 3.39
C VAL A 54 -4.43 -12.40 3.59
N VAL A 55 -3.95 -13.15 2.61
CA VAL A 55 -4.06 -14.61 2.59
C VAL A 55 -2.87 -15.23 1.88
N ASP A 56 -2.53 -16.48 2.20
CA ASP A 56 -1.56 -17.24 1.41
C ASP A 56 -2.10 -17.60 0.00
N GLN A 57 -1.20 -18.00 -0.88
CA GLN A 57 -1.57 -18.36 -2.25
C GLN A 57 -2.51 -19.58 -2.32
N GLU A 58 -2.39 -20.53 -1.39
CA GLU A 58 -3.18 -21.77 -1.41
C GLU A 58 -4.62 -21.55 -0.99
N ALA A 59 -4.85 -20.84 0.12
CA ALA A 59 -6.18 -20.45 0.55
C ALA A 59 -6.82 -19.45 -0.41
N ALA A 60 -6.04 -18.58 -1.06
CA ALA A 60 -6.58 -17.70 -2.10
C ALA A 60 -7.28 -18.47 -3.23
N ALA A 61 -6.80 -19.67 -3.58
CA ALA A 61 -7.43 -20.52 -4.59
C ALA A 61 -8.80 -21.09 -4.16
N LEU A 62 -9.09 -21.07 -2.85
CA LEU A 62 -10.33 -21.59 -2.26
C LEU A 62 -11.36 -20.49 -1.99
N ILE A 63 -10.99 -19.21 -2.14
CA ILE A 63 -11.87 -18.08 -1.88
C ILE A 63 -12.88 -17.92 -3.01
N ASN A 64 -14.16 -17.96 -2.65
CA ASN A 64 -15.29 -17.78 -3.56
C ASN A 64 -16.27 -16.67 -3.10
N TRP A 65 -15.85 -15.82 -2.17
CA TRP A 65 -16.69 -14.82 -1.49
C TRP A 65 -16.33 -13.39 -1.91
N ALA A 66 -17.21 -12.44 -1.56
CA ALA A 66 -17.09 -11.01 -1.89
C ALA A 66 -16.76 -10.18 -0.65
N PRO A 67 -15.92 -9.13 -0.75
CA PRO A 67 -15.46 -8.31 0.37
C PRO A 67 -16.60 -7.83 1.28
N PHE A 68 -16.40 -7.93 2.60
CA PHE A 68 -17.35 -7.47 3.63
C PHE A 68 -16.80 -6.26 4.39
N PHE A 69 -17.69 -5.55 5.09
CA PHE A 69 -17.38 -4.29 5.79
C PHE A 69 -16.55 -4.42 7.08
N ASP A 70 -16.27 -5.63 7.55
CA ASP A 70 -15.50 -5.89 8.78
C ASP A 70 -14.02 -6.23 8.50
N GLU A 71 -13.57 -6.04 7.26
CA GLU A 71 -12.20 -6.33 6.86
C GLU A 71 -11.22 -5.25 7.37
N PRO A 72 -9.96 -5.62 7.65
CA PRO A 72 -8.93 -4.66 8.03
C PRO A 72 -8.87 -3.48 7.07
N LEU A 73 -8.78 -2.26 7.62
CA LEU A 73 -8.70 -1.03 6.84
C LEU A 73 -7.46 -0.23 7.20
N VAL A 74 -6.99 0.58 6.25
CA VAL A 74 -5.87 1.50 6.42
C VAL A 74 -6.28 2.86 5.91
N TYR A 75 -6.29 3.85 6.80
CA TYR A 75 -6.58 5.22 6.43
C TYR A 75 -5.46 5.81 5.54
N SER A 76 -5.80 6.84 4.78
CA SER A 76 -4.86 7.57 3.91
C SER A 76 -3.60 7.99 4.66
N GLY A 77 -2.43 7.59 4.15
CA GLY A 77 -1.11 7.92 4.72
C GLY A 77 -0.72 7.10 5.95
N GLU A 78 -1.56 6.17 6.40
CA GLU A 78 -1.28 5.31 7.56
C GLU A 78 -0.68 3.96 7.14
N SER A 79 -0.25 3.20 8.14
CA SER A 79 0.25 1.85 7.98
C SER A 79 -0.42 0.88 8.94
N ILE A 80 -0.63 -0.34 8.48
CA ILE A 80 -1.01 -1.49 9.31
C ILE A 80 0.09 -2.56 9.24
N PHE A 81 0.19 -3.32 10.31
CA PHE A 81 1.11 -4.44 10.44
C PHE A 81 0.29 -5.73 10.52
N PHE A 82 0.68 -6.74 9.75
CA PHE A 82 0.14 -8.09 9.86
C PHE A 82 1.25 -9.03 10.28
N SER A 83 1.07 -9.67 11.44
CA SER A 83 1.95 -10.76 11.85
C SER A 83 1.78 -11.93 10.90
N TYR A 84 2.85 -12.67 10.61
CA TYR A 84 2.74 -13.88 9.79
C TYR A 84 1.81 -14.94 10.40
N GLU A 85 1.61 -14.90 11.72
CA GLU A 85 0.67 -15.77 12.44
C GLU A 85 -0.80 -15.43 12.16
N GLU A 86 -1.09 -14.20 11.75
CA GLU A 86 -2.43 -13.70 11.46
C GLU A 86 -2.81 -13.89 9.99
N ILE A 87 -1.83 -14.19 9.12
CA ILE A 87 -2.06 -14.44 7.71
C ILE A 87 -2.76 -15.79 7.57
N TYR A 88 -3.99 -15.76 7.05
CA TYR A 88 -4.77 -16.97 6.83
C TYR A 88 -4.04 -17.89 5.86
N ASN A 89 -3.78 -19.12 6.31
CA ASN A 89 -3.07 -20.14 5.57
C ASN A 89 -3.95 -21.39 5.44
N GLY A 90 -4.07 -21.92 4.23
CA GLY A 90 -4.94 -23.06 3.91
C GLY A 90 -4.56 -24.37 4.62
N GLU A 91 -3.30 -24.49 5.06
CA GLU A 91 -2.73 -25.66 5.74
C GLU A 91 -2.82 -25.57 7.27
N GLY A 92 -3.30 -24.45 7.83
CA GLY A 92 -3.42 -24.25 9.27
C GLY A 92 -2.09 -24.04 10.00
N ARG A 93 -1.03 -23.66 9.27
CA ARG A 93 0.25 -23.21 9.82
C ARG A 93 0.40 -21.69 9.66
N PRO A 94 1.15 -21.01 10.54
CA PRO A 94 1.54 -19.62 10.29
C PRO A 94 2.25 -19.47 8.95
N ALA A 95 2.10 -18.30 8.32
CA ALA A 95 2.95 -17.96 7.19
C ALA A 95 4.42 -17.88 7.63
N ALA A 96 5.33 -18.10 6.71
CA ALA A 96 6.77 -18.09 6.96
C ALA A 96 7.51 -17.39 5.83
N LYS A 97 8.77 -17.03 6.10
CA LYS A 97 9.67 -16.49 5.07
C LYS A 97 9.77 -17.45 3.88
N GLY A 98 9.62 -16.91 2.68
CA GLY A 98 9.58 -17.65 1.42
C GLY A 98 8.18 -18.06 0.97
N ASP A 99 7.16 -17.99 1.84
CA ASP A 99 5.77 -18.21 1.43
C ASP A 99 5.30 -17.06 0.52
N VAL A 100 4.39 -17.39 -0.40
CA VAL A 100 3.74 -16.42 -1.27
C VAL A 100 2.39 -16.05 -0.70
N ILE A 101 2.16 -14.76 -0.52
CA ILE A 101 0.88 -14.22 -0.07
C ILE A 101 0.26 -13.31 -1.12
N ILE A 102 -1.06 -13.20 -1.06
CA ILE A 102 -1.88 -12.34 -1.90
C ILE A 102 -2.61 -11.36 -0.99
N ILE A 103 -2.44 -10.08 -1.27
CA ILE A 103 -3.15 -8.99 -0.61
C ILE A 103 -4.21 -8.51 -1.58
N TYR A 104 -5.47 -8.80 -1.27
CA TYR A 104 -6.63 -8.23 -1.94
C TYR A 104 -6.95 -6.88 -1.31
N PHE A 105 -7.32 -5.89 -2.11
CA PHE A 105 -7.66 -4.57 -1.60
C PHE A 105 -8.65 -3.82 -2.50
N TRP A 106 -9.46 -2.97 -1.90
CA TRP A 106 -10.43 -2.13 -2.59
C TRP A 106 -10.60 -0.78 -1.88
N ASP A 107 -11.02 0.22 -2.66
CA ASP A 107 -11.20 1.58 -2.19
C ASP A 107 -12.54 1.75 -1.48
N GLY A 108 -12.53 2.37 -0.29
CA GLY A 108 -13.74 2.65 0.47
C GLY A 108 -14.64 3.74 -0.11
N SER A 109 -14.12 4.52 -1.06
CA SER A 109 -14.89 5.48 -1.84
C SER A 109 -15.65 4.85 -3.01
N ASP A 110 -15.45 3.55 -3.28
CA ASP A 110 -16.16 2.88 -4.36
C ASP A 110 -17.67 2.93 -4.12
N THR A 111 -18.36 3.56 -5.06
CA THR A 111 -19.81 3.82 -4.97
C THR A 111 -20.64 2.57 -5.19
N ASP A 112 -20.08 1.53 -5.82
CA ASP A 112 -20.73 0.22 -5.95
C ASP A 112 -20.30 -0.71 -4.82
N ILE A 113 -20.89 -0.47 -3.65
CA ILE A 113 -20.67 -1.25 -2.43
C ILE A 113 -20.98 -2.73 -2.63
N GLU A 114 -21.91 -3.07 -3.53
CA GLU A 114 -22.27 -4.47 -3.80
C GLU A 114 -21.22 -5.19 -4.65
N ARG A 115 -20.40 -4.43 -5.40
CA ARG A 115 -19.39 -4.95 -6.33
C ARG A 115 -18.17 -4.02 -6.42
N PRO A 116 -17.42 -3.86 -5.32
CA PRO A 116 -16.25 -3.01 -5.35
C PRO A 116 -15.22 -3.55 -6.34
N ILE A 117 -14.45 -2.65 -6.95
CA ILE A 117 -13.32 -3.03 -7.80
C ILE A 117 -12.21 -3.59 -6.90
N ILE A 118 -12.01 -4.90 -6.97
CA ILE A 118 -10.99 -5.60 -6.19
C ILE A 118 -9.68 -5.62 -6.97
N HIS A 119 -8.63 -5.09 -6.33
CA HIS A 119 -7.26 -5.21 -6.77
C HIS A 119 -6.54 -6.30 -5.97
N ASN A 120 -5.43 -6.80 -6.50
CA ASN A 120 -4.56 -7.70 -5.76
C ASN A 120 -3.08 -7.38 -5.98
N LYS A 121 -2.27 -7.75 -4.99
CA LYS A 121 -0.82 -7.70 -5.08
C LYS A 121 -0.22 -8.94 -4.44
N THR A 122 0.63 -9.63 -5.19
CA THR A 122 1.31 -10.84 -4.75
C THR A 122 2.72 -10.48 -4.28
N ILE A 123 3.13 -10.99 -3.12
CA ILE A 123 4.49 -10.82 -2.59
C ILE A 123 5.01 -12.14 -2.02
N THR A 124 6.34 -12.27 -1.98
CA THR A 124 7.03 -13.33 -1.24
C THR A 124 7.48 -12.76 0.10
N LEU A 125 7.16 -13.46 1.19
CA LEU A 125 7.50 -13.05 2.56
C LEU A 125 9.00 -13.11 2.84
#